data_AF-A0A2E9K9S3-F1
#
_entry.id   AF-A0A2E9K9S3-F1
#
_cell.length_a   1.000
_cell.length_b   1.000
_cell.length_c   1.000
_cell.angle_alpha   90.00
_cell.angle_beta   90.00
_cell.angle_gamma   90.00
#
_symmetry.space_group_name_H-M   'P 1'
#
loop_
_entity.id
_entity.type
_entity.pdbx_description
1 polymer ?
#
loop_
_entity_poly.entity_id
_entity_poly.type
_entity_poly.pdbx_seq_one_letter_code
_entity_poly.pdbx_strand_id
1 'polypeptide(L)'
;MLTLSQFRNSYPLQLECSLATGSSPKTLLRLSAKYNGRDPFRRFVEQTATSNRPIHFLGNDRSLDASVANLSEISKQIADIEEWLGLSYQDILKKISGAYSDTPVSKIFDLQAPGKWEGVTRSEMQTLLKELHFWVVYINDLDIVRKDVSSAKSLHYFLRRHPVGSCQTLADVVLLNNDSWDLDETRYQDILADLIARDDDCILRWIEQPEPVAHFNIRSKVPYTSMLTWVMLSLTSRTYGYTSNLWGTKIQWKKQGFKLRKDARPSPVFHYYSMPSAELSWGEGDEGAAQKGRRISLVYNASELVDYKGMPYEEGFVEPLSTLKNRIDRLNVDVREGDEPRFHPQEDYIEMPPETGLYAKHVTEAWYQAILPLLIRWAGHQKRLDVGRHLLNPVQYDAYSTLVTEVATSNLSARFGLDRKPCQTSVQRIGNWLDELPSKERFAVVASASECANRLCHYLFPDNRQED
;
A
#
# COMPACT_ATOMS: atom_id res chain seq x y z
N MET A 1 -5.86 -16.74 -12.03
CA MET A 1 -5.52 -16.96 -10.61
C MET A 1 -4.53 -18.10 -10.51
N LEU A 2 -3.36 -17.87 -9.90
CA LEU A 2 -2.28 -18.84 -9.80
C LEU A 2 -2.66 -20.01 -8.86
N THR A 3 -2.54 -21.25 -9.34
CA THR A 3 -2.75 -22.47 -8.52
C THR A 3 -1.45 -22.95 -7.88
N LEU A 4 -1.56 -23.68 -6.76
CA LEU A 4 -0.40 -24.30 -6.13
C LEU A 4 0.32 -25.30 -7.06
N SER A 5 -0.38 -25.98 -7.97
CA SER A 5 0.25 -26.86 -8.95
C SER A 5 1.10 -26.10 -9.96
N GLN A 6 0.63 -24.94 -10.45
CA GLN A 6 1.42 -24.09 -11.35
C GLN A 6 2.67 -23.56 -10.63
N PHE A 7 2.50 -23.03 -9.42
CA PHE A 7 3.62 -22.58 -8.57
C PHE A 7 4.66 -23.69 -8.34
N ARG A 8 4.24 -24.91 -7.99
CA ARG A 8 5.18 -26.02 -7.71
C ARG A 8 5.98 -26.47 -8.93
N ASN A 9 5.42 -26.33 -10.12
CA ASN A 9 5.99 -26.86 -11.36
C ASN A 9 6.72 -25.81 -12.21
N SER A 10 6.62 -24.52 -11.87
CA SER A 10 7.22 -23.44 -12.65
C SER A 10 8.26 -22.67 -11.84
N TYR A 11 9.51 -22.72 -12.31
CA TYR A 11 10.62 -22.03 -11.66
C TYR A 11 10.44 -20.50 -11.60
N PRO A 12 10.04 -19.79 -12.67
CA PRO A 12 9.75 -18.36 -12.60
C PRO A 12 8.67 -18.01 -11.58
N LEU A 13 7.58 -18.79 -11.52
CA LEU A 13 6.48 -18.57 -10.57
C LEU A 13 6.95 -18.78 -9.12
N GLN A 14 7.92 -19.67 -8.89
CA GLN A 14 8.53 -19.83 -7.57
C GLN A 14 9.32 -18.58 -7.13
N LEU A 15 10.07 -17.97 -8.06
CA LEU A 15 10.80 -16.74 -7.79
C LEU A 15 9.85 -15.55 -7.58
N GLU A 16 8.81 -15.44 -8.41
CA GLU A 16 7.76 -14.42 -8.30
C GLU A 16 7.08 -14.50 -6.94
N CYS A 17 6.56 -15.67 -6.57
CA CYS A 17 5.92 -15.87 -5.26
C CYS A 17 6.89 -15.60 -4.10
N SER A 18 8.19 -15.88 -4.29
CA SER A 18 9.21 -15.58 -3.28
C SER A 18 9.43 -14.08 -3.09
N LEU A 19 9.50 -13.30 -4.18
CA LEU A 19 9.55 -11.86 -4.10
C LEU A 19 8.27 -11.28 -3.47
N ALA A 20 7.10 -11.76 -3.92
CA ALA A 20 5.81 -11.27 -3.45
C ALA A 20 5.53 -11.56 -1.96
N THR A 21 6.19 -12.56 -1.36
CA THR A 21 5.96 -12.93 0.05
C THR A 21 7.18 -12.76 0.95
N GLY A 22 8.34 -12.42 0.39
CA GLY A 22 9.63 -12.39 1.10
C GLY A 22 10.14 -13.75 1.58
N SER A 23 9.40 -14.83 1.35
CA SER A 23 9.75 -16.18 1.77
C SER A 23 10.52 -16.92 0.68
N SER A 24 11.57 -17.67 1.05
CA SER A 24 12.36 -18.40 0.05
C SER A 24 11.51 -19.43 -0.73
N PRO A 25 11.85 -19.72 -2.01
CA PRO A 25 11.15 -20.75 -2.80
C PRO A 25 11.08 -22.09 -2.08
N LYS A 26 12.18 -22.48 -1.42
CA LYS A 26 12.28 -23.73 -0.64
C LYS A 26 11.27 -23.76 0.52
N THR A 27 11.12 -22.65 1.23
CA THR A 27 10.16 -22.53 2.33
C THR A 27 8.73 -22.65 1.82
N LEU A 28 8.40 -21.93 0.73
CA LEU A 28 7.06 -21.93 0.13
C LEU A 28 6.68 -23.31 -0.43
N LEU A 29 7.59 -23.99 -1.13
CA LEU A 29 7.38 -25.36 -1.62
C LEU A 29 7.10 -26.33 -0.45
N ARG A 30 7.90 -26.28 0.61
CA ARG A 30 7.73 -27.12 1.79
C ARG A 30 6.38 -26.88 2.48
N LEU A 31 6.00 -25.63 2.70
CA LEU A 31 4.77 -25.28 3.41
C LEU A 31 3.52 -25.53 2.57
N SER A 32 3.60 -25.29 1.25
CA SER A 32 2.49 -25.52 0.35
C SER A 32 2.21 -27.01 0.11
N ALA A 33 3.17 -27.92 0.33
CA ALA A 33 3.05 -29.34 0.01
C ALA A 33 1.85 -30.05 0.66
N LYS A 34 1.38 -29.57 1.82
CA LYS A 34 0.22 -30.13 2.55
C LYS A 34 -1.15 -29.71 1.99
N TYR A 35 -1.19 -28.82 1.00
CA TYR A 35 -2.42 -28.27 0.43
C TYR A 35 -2.71 -28.87 -0.96
N ASN A 36 -3.97 -28.78 -1.42
CA ASN A 36 -4.37 -29.33 -2.71
C ASN A 36 -3.73 -28.52 -3.85
N GLY A 37 -3.21 -29.20 -4.89
CA GLY A 37 -2.60 -28.51 -6.04
C GLY A 37 -3.57 -27.58 -6.79
N ARG A 38 -4.88 -27.83 -6.68
CA ARG A 38 -5.94 -26.98 -7.25
C ARG A 38 -6.23 -25.73 -6.41
N ASP A 39 -5.76 -25.68 -5.16
CA ASP A 39 -5.98 -24.52 -4.32
C ASP A 39 -5.26 -23.29 -4.90
N PRO A 40 -5.87 -22.10 -4.87
CA PRO A 40 -5.19 -20.86 -5.22
C PRO A 40 -4.00 -20.60 -4.29
N PHE A 41 -2.87 -20.15 -4.84
CA PHE A 41 -1.68 -19.81 -4.06
C PHE A 41 -1.98 -18.80 -2.94
N ARG A 42 -2.79 -17.80 -3.26
CA ARG A 42 -3.30 -16.80 -2.31
C ARG A 42 -3.99 -17.42 -1.09
N ARG A 43 -4.88 -18.39 -1.29
CA ARG A 43 -5.62 -19.05 -0.21
C ARG A 43 -4.66 -19.77 0.73
N PHE A 44 -3.60 -20.37 0.18
CA PHE A 44 -2.53 -20.95 0.98
C PHE A 44 -1.86 -19.90 1.88
N VAL A 45 -1.49 -18.74 1.34
CA VAL A 45 -0.88 -17.65 2.13
C VAL A 45 -1.83 -17.18 3.24
N GLU A 46 -3.10 -16.94 2.93
CA GLU A 46 -4.13 -16.55 3.91
C GLU A 46 -4.28 -17.59 5.04
N GLN A 47 -4.23 -18.88 4.71
CA GLN A 47 -4.29 -19.97 5.69
C GLN A 47 -3.04 -20.06 6.57
N THR A 48 -1.93 -19.40 6.22
CA THR A 48 -0.75 -19.33 7.10
C THR A 48 -0.87 -18.25 8.17
N ALA A 49 -1.85 -17.34 8.07
CA ALA A 49 -2.02 -16.22 9.00
C ALA A 49 -2.21 -16.65 10.47
N THR A 50 -2.72 -17.85 10.71
CA THR A 50 -2.95 -18.43 12.05
C THR A 50 -1.78 -19.28 12.56
N SER A 51 -0.69 -19.39 11.78
CA SER A 51 0.49 -20.16 12.19
C SER A 51 1.47 -19.31 13.01
N ASN A 52 2.36 -19.96 13.76
CA ASN A 52 3.40 -19.28 14.54
C ASN A 52 4.39 -18.47 13.68
N ARG A 53 4.39 -18.63 12.34
CA ARG A 53 5.21 -17.87 11.39
C ARG A 53 4.37 -17.56 10.15
N PRO A 54 3.47 -16.58 10.23
CA PRO A 54 2.58 -16.27 9.13
C PRO A 54 3.34 -15.73 7.93
N ILE A 55 2.93 -16.15 6.73
CA ILE A 55 3.41 -15.59 5.49
C ILE A 55 2.43 -14.50 5.07
N HIS A 56 2.97 -13.35 4.67
CA HIS A 56 2.19 -12.25 4.16
C HIS A 56 2.69 -11.85 2.79
N PHE A 57 1.79 -11.35 1.96
CA PHE A 57 2.21 -10.58 0.80
C PHE A 57 2.84 -9.26 1.29
N LEU A 58 4.04 -8.95 0.82
CA LEU A 58 4.79 -7.75 1.18
C LEU A 58 4.39 -6.51 0.36
N GLY A 59 3.16 -6.02 0.52
CA GLY A 59 2.71 -4.78 -0.14
C GLY A 59 3.57 -3.56 0.21
N ASN A 60 3.23 -2.39 -0.31
CA ASN A 60 3.96 -1.15 -0.01
C ASN A 60 4.07 -0.88 1.51
N ASP A 61 3.08 -1.30 2.27
CA ASP A 61 2.97 -1.14 3.72
C ASP A 61 3.86 -2.10 4.54
N ARG A 62 4.31 -3.20 3.92
CA ARG A 62 5.14 -4.26 4.56
C ARG A 62 6.45 -4.53 3.83
N SER A 63 6.74 -3.78 2.77
CA SER A 63 7.92 -4.03 1.94
C SER A 63 9.24 -3.81 2.70
N LEU A 64 9.23 -3.06 3.82
CA LEU A 64 10.39 -2.97 4.71
C LEU A 64 10.69 -4.27 5.48
N ASP A 65 9.70 -5.15 5.66
CA ASP A 65 9.89 -6.46 6.31
C ASP A 65 10.60 -7.47 5.38
N ALA A 66 10.85 -7.09 4.13
CA ALA A 66 11.50 -7.95 3.15
C ALA A 66 12.91 -8.36 3.62
N SER A 67 13.19 -9.66 3.57
CA SER A 67 14.52 -10.18 3.88
C SER A 67 15.55 -9.75 2.85
N VAL A 68 16.60 -9.04 3.27
CA VAL A 68 17.70 -8.58 2.40
C VAL A 68 18.38 -9.76 1.73
N ALA A 69 18.65 -10.82 2.49
CA ALA A 69 19.27 -12.04 1.98
C ALA A 69 18.41 -12.71 0.91
N ASN A 70 17.10 -12.85 1.14
CA ASN A 70 16.19 -13.46 0.17
C ASN A 70 16.09 -12.60 -1.10
N LEU A 71 15.83 -11.30 -0.96
CA LEU A 71 15.74 -10.38 -2.09
C LEU A 71 17.01 -10.36 -2.94
N SER A 72 18.18 -10.39 -2.29
CA SER A 72 19.48 -10.51 -2.94
C SER A 72 19.59 -11.81 -3.75
N GLU A 73 19.22 -12.95 -3.15
CA GLU A 73 19.37 -14.27 -3.78
C GLU A 73 18.42 -14.46 -4.96
N ILE A 74 17.18 -13.95 -4.88
CA ILE A 74 16.26 -13.98 -6.01
C ILE A 74 16.72 -13.02 -7.10
N SER A 75 17.18 -11.82 -6.74
CA SER A 75 17.73 -10.85 -7.72
C SER A 75 18.94 -11.44 -8.47
N LYS A 76 19.77 -12.25 -7.79
CA LYS A 76 20.87 -12.97 -8.44
C LYS A 76 20.35 -13.97 -9.47
N GLN A 77 19.35 -14.79 -9.11
CA GLN A 77 18.75 -15.75 -10.04
C GLN A 77 18.10 -15.07 -11.25
N ILE A 78 17.47 -13.91 -11.07
CA ILE A 78 16.90 -13.14 -12.18
C ILE A 78 18.00 -12.47 -13.03
N ALA A 79 19.15 -12.13 -12.43
CA ALA A 79 20.29 -11.60 -13.19
C ALA A 79 20.81 -12.60 -14.23
N ASP A 80 20.65 -13.90 -14.01
CA ASP A 80 20.96 -14.93 -15.01
C ASP A 80 20.13 -14.75 -16.30
N ILE A 81 18.90 -14.23 -16.20
CA ILE A 81 18.05 -13.91 -17.36
C ILE A 81 18.59 -12.70 -18.11
N GLU A 82 18.96 -11.64 -17.36
CA GLU A 82 19.54 -10.42 -17.95
C GLU A 82 20.84 -10.74 -18.69
N GLU A 83 21.66 -11.64 -18.14
CA GLU A 83 22.89 -12.14 -18.75
C GLU A 83 22.62 -13.02 -19.96
N TRP A 84 21.68 -13.97 -19.86
CA TRP A 84 21.30 -14.84 -20.97
C TRP A 84 20.78 -14.06 -22.18
N LEU A 85 19.90 -13.09 -21.96
CA LEU A 85 19.27 -12.31 -23.03
C LEU A 85 20.09 -11.08 -23.45
N GLY A 86 21.13 -10.72 -22.69
CA GLY A 86 21.94 -9.53 -22.93
C GLY A 86 21.17 -8.22 -22.80
N LEU A 87 20.07 -8.20 -22.03
CA LEU A 87 19.12 -7.10 -21.93
C LEU A 87 18.77 -6.82 -20.47
N SER A 88 18.42 -5.58 -20.17
CA SER A 88 17.85 -5.24 -18.86
C SER A 88 16.46 -5.87 -18.71
N TYR A 89 16.01 -6.12 -17.48
CA TYR A 89 14.64 -6.61 -17.27
C TYR A 89 13.56 -5.70 -17.89
N GLN A 90 13.81 -4.39 -17.94
CA GLN A 90 12.89 -3.42 -18.55
C GLN A 90 12.79 -3.61 -20.06
N ASP A 91 13.91 -3.87 -20.73
CA ASP A 91 13.93 -4.08 -22.18
C ASP A 91 13.40 -5.47 -22.54
N ILE A 92 13.61 -6.46 -21.67
CA ILE A 92 12.96 -7.77 -21.78
C ILE A 92 11.43 -7.60 -21.71
N LEU A 93 10.90 -6.89 -20.70
CA LEU A 93 9.48 -6.61 -20.55
C LEU A 93 8.89 -5.92 -21.80
N LYS A 94 9.60 -4.93 -22.36
CA LYS A 94 9.17 -4.27 -23.60
C LYS A 94 9.12 -5.25 -24.76
N LYS A 95 10.16 -6.08 -24.94
CA LYS A 95 10.26 -6.99 -26.10
C LYS A 95 9.25 -8.14 -26.06
N ILE A 96 8.90 -8.65 -24.87
CA ILE A 96 7.90 -9.72 -24.74
C ILE A 96 6.44 -9.22 -24.83
N SER A 97 6.22 -7.90 -24.75
CA SER A 97 4.86 -7.32 -24.71
C SER A 97 4.00 -7.66 -25.93
N GLY A 98 4.58 -7.92 -27.10
CA GLY A 98 3.84 -8.26 -28.33
C GLY A 98 3.56 -9.75 -28.53
N ALA A 99 4.06 -10.65 -27.69
CA ALA A 99 3.92 -12.10 -27.88
C ALA A 99 2.71 -12.69 -27.13
N TYR A 100 2.19 -13.82 -27.63
CA TYR A 100 1.13 -14.57 -26.96
C TYR A 100 1.61 -15.14 -25.62
N SER A 101 0.71 -15.24 -24.63
CA SER A 101 1.01 -15.65 -23.26
C SER A 101 1.81 -16.96 -23.16
N ASP A 102 1.41 -17.99 -23.89
CA ASP A 102 2.03 -19.32 -23.83
C ASP A 102 3.29 -19.47 -24.71
N THR A 103 3.70 -18.40 -25.40
CA THR A 103 4.90 -18.45 -26.26
C THR A 103 6.14 -18.63 -25.39
N PRO A 104 6.97 -19.67 -25.62
CA PRO A 104 8.22 -19.83 -24.90
C PRO A 104 9.17 -18.65 -25.12
N VAL A 105 9.81 -18.16 -24.07
CA VAL A 105 10.76 -17.03 -24.14
C VAL A 105 11.90 -17.32 -25.11
N SER A 106 12.41 -18.56 -25.13
CA SER A 106 13.43 -18.99 -26.10
C SER A 106 13.06 -18.72 -27.56
N LYS A 107 11.78 -18.90 -27.92
CA LYS A 107 11.29 -18.63 -29.28
C LYS A 107 11.16 -17.13 -29.57
N ILE A 108 10.84 -16.32 -28.56
CA ILE A 108 10.70 -14.85 -28.72
C ILE A 108 12.05 -14.20 -28.99
N PHE A 109 13.10 -14.71 -28.35
CA PHE A 109 14.45 -14.16 -28.47
C PHE A 109 15.34 -14.92 -29.47
N ASP A 110 14.85 -16.03 -30.01
CA ASP A 110 15.59 -16.95 -30.89
C ASP A 110 16.90 -17.43 -30.25
N LEU A 111 16.81 -17.86 -28.98
CA LEU A 111 17.93 -18.32 -28.17
C LEU A 111 17.57 -19.63 -27.47
N GLN A 112 18.53 -20.54 -27.34
CA GLN A 112 18.35 -21.73 -26.51
C GLN A 112 18.24 -21.31 -25.05
N ALA A 113 17.19 -21.80 -24.37
CA ALA A 113 17.00 -21.52 -22.95
C ALA A 113 17.97 -22.35 -22.09
N PRO A 114 18.64 -21.73 -21.10
CA PRO A 114 19.54 -22.45 -20.22
C PRO A 114 18.80 -23.09 -19.04
N GLY A 115 18.90 -24.41 -18.90
CA GLY A 115 18.57 -25.16 -17.69
C GLY A 115 17.17 -24.86 -17.14
N LYS A 116 17.08 -24.20 -15.98
CA LYS A 116 15.81 -23.92 -15.29
C LYS A 116 14.89 -22.94 -16.03
N TRP A 117 15.37 -22.28 -17.08
CA TRP A 117 14.60 -21.36 -17.91
C TRP A 117 13.98 -22.04 -19.14
N GLU A 118 14.20 -23.35 -19.32
CA GLU A 118 13.58 -24.12 -20.39
C GLU A 118 12.05 -24.16 -20.26
N GLY A 119 11.36 -23.97 -21.38
CA GLY A 119 9.89 -24.00 -21.42
C GLY A 119 9.18 -22.81 -20.79
N VAL A 120 9.91 -21.86 -20.20
CA VAL A 120 9.33 -20.66 -19.58
C VAL A 120 8.56 -19.86 -20.61
N THR A 121 7.29 -19.60 -20.30
CA THR A 121 6.38 -18.86 -21.17
C THR A 121 6.53 -17.35 -21.00
N ARG A 122 6.04 -16.59 -21.97
CA ARG A 122 5.98 -15.13 -21.91
C ARG A 122 5.21 -14.63 -20.70
N SER A 123 4.07 -15.24 -20.36
CA SER A 123 3.30 -14.84 -19.19
C SER A 123 4.07 -15.01 -17.89
N GLU A 124 4.74 -16.17 -17.69
CA GLU A 124 5.51 -16.44 -16.47
C GLU A 124 6.73 -15.50 -16.36
N MET A 125 7.39 -15.20 -17.48
CA MET A 125 8.47 -14.22 -17.50
C MET A 125 7.96 -12.82 -17.17
N GLN A 126 6.82 -12.44 -17.74
CA GLN A 126 6.22 -11.12 -17.51
C GLN A 126 5.84 -10.90 -16.04
N THR A 127 5.21 -11.89 -15.39
CA THR A 127 4.82 -11.77 -13.97
C THR A 127 6.05 -11.64 -13.07
N LEU A 128 7.07 -12.48 -13.28
CA LEU A 128 8.33 -12.42 -12.54
C LEU A 128 9.03 -11.05 -12.69
N LEU A 129 9.17 -10.55 -13.91
CA LEU A 129 9.89 -9.29 -14.15
C LEU A 129 9.10 -8.07 -13.70
N LYS A 130 7.76 -8.11 -13.73
CA LYS A 130 6.90 -7.09 -13.09
C LYS A 130 7.10 -7.07 -11.58
N GLU A 131 7.18 -8.23 -10.94
CA GLU A 131 7.45 -8.30 -9.50
C GLU A 131 8.86 -7.80 -9.15
N LEU A 132 9.88 -8.11 -9.97
CA LEU A 132 11.21 -7.49 -9.81
C LEU A 132 11.14 -5.96 -9.99
N HIS A 133 10.39 -5.48 -10.97
CA HIS A 133 10.23 -4.05 -11.24
C HIS A 133 9.71 -3.32 -10.00
N PHE A 134 8.69 -3.88 -9.33
CA PHE A 134 8.17 -3.36 -8.07
C PHE A 134 9.29 -3.15 -7.04
N TRP A 135 10.12 -4.17 -6.79
CA TRP A 135 11.21 -4.07 -5.80
C TRP A 135 12.29 -3.06 -6.20
N VAL A 136 12.66 -3.02 -7.49
CA VAL A 136 13.61 -2.04 -8.01
C VAL A 136 13.09 -0.62 -7.80
N VAL A 137 11.82 -0.37 -8.09
CA VAL A 137 11.16 0.93 -7.89
C VAL A 137 11.10 1.28 -6.40
N TYR A 138 10.63 0.35 -5.56
CA TYR A 138 10.49 0.55 -4.13
C TYR A 138 11.81 0.93 -3.44
N ILE A 139 12.88 0.15 -3.67
CA ILE A 139 14.20 0.40 -3.04
C ILE A 139 14.79 1.74 -3.46
N ASN A 140 14.57 2.10 -4.72
CA ASN A 140 14.97 3.37 -5.27
C ASN A 140 14.23 4.54 -4.62
N ASP A 141 12.93 4.39 -4.35
CA ASP A 141 12.10 5.41 -3.71
C ASP A 141 12.42 5.64 -2.23
N LEU A 142 13.01 4.64 -1.56
CA LEU A 142 13.50 4.79 -0.18
C LEU A 142 14.69 5.75 -0.05
N ASP A 143 15.30 6.17 -1.18
CA ASP A 143 16.49 7.04 -1.27
C ASP A 143 17.70 6.57 -0.44
N ILE A 144 17.75 5.26 -0.13
CA ILE A 144 18.85 4.60 0.58
C ILE A 144 20.01 4.22 -0.34
N VAL A 145 19.85 4.40 -1.66
CA VAL A 145 20.86 4.02 -2.66
C VAL A 145 21.50 5.26 -3.25
N ARG A 146 22.84 5.33 -3.22
CA ARG A 146 23.60 6.44 -3.82
C ARG A 146 23.46 6.52 -5.34
N LYS A 147 23.42 5.36 -5.99
CA LYS A 147 23.22 5.21 -7.44
C LYS A 147 22.04 4.29 -7.65
N ASP A 148 21.09 4.72 -8.46
CA ASP A 148 19.85 4.00 -8.67
C ASP A 148 20.08 2.58 -9.18
N VAL A 149 19.29 1.67 -8.64
CA VAL A 149 19.19 0.28 -9.09
C VAL A 149 18.42 0.28 -10.41
N SER A 150 18.97 -0.35 -11.45
CA SER A 150 18.39 -0.37 -12.80
C SER A 150 18.24 -1.77 -13.38
N SER A 151 18.71 -2.79 -12.67
CA SER A 151 18.75 -4.18 -13.12
C SER A 151 18.75 -5.14 -11.93
N ALA A 152 18.38 -6.40 -12.15
CA ALA A 152 18.46 -7.46 -11.13
C ALA A 152 19.88 -7.59 -10.57
N LYS A 153 20.89 -7.52 -11.46
CA LYS A 153 22.32 -7.53 -11.09
C LYS A 153 22.70 -6.37 -10.18
N SER A 154 22.27 -5.14 -10.51
CA SER A 154 22.56 -3.96 -9.68
C SER A 154 21.86 -4.01 -8.32
N LEU A 155 20.66 -4.61 -8.27
CA LEU A 155 19.91 -4.81 -7.02
C LEU A 155 20.65 -5.79 -6.11
N HIS A 156 21.05 -6.94 -6.67
CA HIS A 156 21.85 -7.94 -5.97
C HIS A 156 23.16 -7.33 -5.40
N TYR A 157 23.87 -6.54 -6.20
CA TYR A 157 25.11 -5.89 -5.78
C TYR A 157 24.89 -4.93 -4.60
N PHE A 158 23.84 -4.11 -4.66
CA PHE A 158 23.48 -3.19 -3.57
C PHE A 158 23.20 -3.96 -2.27
N LEU A 159 22.37 -5.01 -2.34
CA LEU A 159 21.94 -5.77 -1.17
C LEU A 159 23.08 -6.61 -0.54
N ARG A 160 24.11 -6.98 -1.30
CA ARG A 160 25.28 -7.71 -0.78
C ARG A 160 26.40 -6.82 -0.23
N ARG A 161 26.38 -5.52 -0.54
CA ARG A 161 27.44 -4.60 -0.13
C ARG A 161 27.44 -4.43 1.40
N HIS A 162 28.61 -4.40 2.04
CA HIS A 162 28.69 -4.05 3.47
C HIS A 162 28.37 -2.55 3.70
N PRO A 163 27.58 -2.19 4.74
CA PRO A 163 27.00 -3.05 5.78
C PRO A 163 25.62 -3.64 5.45
N VAL A 164 25.01 -3.26 4.31
CA VAL A 164 23.68 -3.71 3.86
C VAL A 164 23.53 -5.23 3.87
N GLY A 165 24.54 -5.97 3.42
CA GLY A 165 24.52 -7.44 3.40
C GLY A 165 24.44 -8.11 4.78
N SER A 166 24.71 -7.37 5.86
CA SER A 166 24.59 -7.83 7.25
C SER A 166 23.21 -7.59 7.85
N CYS A 167 22.36 -6.80 7.18
CA CYS A 167 20.97 -6.55 7.58
C CYS A 167 20.09 -7.78 7.39
N GLN A 168 19.12 -7.98 8.29
CA GLN A 168 18.12 -9.03 8.12
C GLN A 168 17.00 -8.55 7.20
N THR A 169 16.51 -7.33 7.41
CA THR A 169 15.37 -6.73 6.73
C THR A 169 15.73 -5.43 5.99
N LEU A 170 14.90 -5.00 5.04
CA LEU A 170 15.05 -3.68 4.42
C LEU A 170 14.85 -2.54 5.44
N ALA A 171 14.06 -2.78 6.51
CA ALA A 171 13.98 -1.86 7.63
C ALA A 171 15.39 -1.61 8.21
N ASP A 172 16.16 -2.65 8.52
CA ASP A 172 17.54 -2.52 9.02
C ASP A 172 18.43 -1.71 8.07
N VAL A 173 18.29 -1.90 6.76
CA VAL A 173 19.07 -1.14 5.75
C VAL A 173 18.72 0.34 5.82
N VAL A 174 17.44 0.66 5.98
CA VAL A 174 16.97 2.01 6.21
C VAL A 174 17.50 2.57 7.53
N LEU A 175 17.54 1.75 8.60
CA LEU A 175 18.12 2.12 9.91
C LEU A 175 19.58 2.53 9.75
N LEU A 176 20.36 1.70 9.04
CA LEU A 176 21.81 1.88 8.88
C LEU A 176 22.19 3.10 8.03
N ASN A 177 21.35 3.49 7.07
CA ASN A 177 21.71 4.52 6.09
C ASN A 177 21.27 5.93 6.48
N ASN A 178 20.59 6.13 7.62
CA ASN A 178 19.99 7.42 7.94
C ASN A 178 20.18 7.82 9.41
N ASP A 179 21.22 8.62 9.69
CA ASP A 179 21.53 9.21 11.01
C ASP A 179 20.54 10.31 11.45
N SER A 180 19.31 10.35 10.91
CA SER A 180 18.39 11.50 11.00
C SER A 180 16.98 11.16 11.48
N TRP A 181 16.84 10.08 12.25
CA TRP A 181 15.56 9.62 12.79
C TRP A 181 14.91 10.67 13.67
N ASP A 182 15.67 11.17 14.63
CA ASP A 182 15.22 12.22 15.54
C ASP A 182 14.90 13.52 14.78
N LEU A 183 15.60 13.79 13.68
CA LEU A 183 15.40 14.99 12.88
C LEU A 183 14.10 14.96 12.09
N ASP A 184 13.76 13.83 11.46
CA ASP A 184 12.51 13.73 10.69
C ASP A 184 11.28 13.60 11.60
N GLU A 185 11.38 12.94 12.76
CA GLU A 185 10.30 12.89 13.75
C GLU A 185 10.10 14.27 14.43
N THR A 186 11.19 14.99 14.76
CA THR A 186 11.08 16.38 15.25
C THR A 186 10.43 17.28 14.21
N ARG A 187 10.86 17.17 12.95
CA ARG A 187 10.25 17.93 11.85
C ARG A 187 8.80 17.57 11.61
N TYR A 188 8.41 16.31 11.83
CA TYR A 188 7.00 15.93 11.78
C TYR A 188 6.18 16.71 12.81
N GLN A 189 6.66 16.82 14.05
CA GLN A 189 6.00 17.63 15.08
C GLN A 189 5.93 19.11 14.69
N ASP A 190 6.99 19.65 14.07
CA ASP A 190 7.00 21.03 13.55
C ASP A 190 5.97 21.23 12.43
N ILE A 191 5.85 20.26 11.51
CA ILE A 191 4.85 20.29 10.43
C ILE A 191 3.44 20.29 11.02
N LEU A 192 3.16 19.44 12.02
CA LEU A 192 1.86 19.45 12.70
C LEU A 192 1.57 20.81 13.34
N ALA A 193 2.57 21.39 14.01
CA ALA A 193 2.42 22.70 14.63
C ALA A 193 2.13 23.82 13.61
N ASP A 194 2.79 23.82 12.45
CA ASP A 194 2.54 24.82 11.38
C ASP A 194 1.15 24.63 10.76
N LEU A 195 0.71 23.38 10.54
CA LEU A 195 -0.65 23.10 10.07
C LEU A 195 -1.71 23.64 11.05
N ILE A 196 -1.56 23.34 12.35
CA ILE A 196 -2.47 23.83 13.40
C ILE A 196 -2.45 25.36 13.48
N ALA A 197 -1.26 25.98 13.46
CA ALA A 197 -1.12 27.43 13.58
C ALA A 197 -1.79 28.20 12.42
N ARG A 198 -1.87 27.57 11.24
CA ARG A 198 -2.54 28.14 10.06
C ARG A 198 -4.03 27.83 10.03
N ASP A 199 -4.39 26.63 10.47
CA ASP A 199 -5.73 26.10 10.42
C ASP A 199 -5.97 25.06 11.54
N ASP A 200 -6.47 25.52 12.69
CA ASP A 200 -6.76 24.65 13.84
C ASP A 200 -7.87 23.61 13.55
N ASP A 201 -8.71 23.89 12.55
CA ASP A 201 -9.81 23.02 12.10
C ASP A 201 -9.46 22.23 10.83
N CYS A 202 -8.19 22.19 10.42
CA CYS A 202 -7.78 21.57 9.16
C CYS A 202 -8.28 20.12 9.02
N ILE A 203 -8.26 19.36 10.11
CA ILE A 203 -8.77 17.98 10.17
C ILE A 203 -10.27 17.94 9.88
N LEU A 204 -11.07 18.77 10.57
CA LEU A 204 -12.53 18.75 10.42
C LEU A 204 -12.95 19.19 9.01
N ARG A 205 -12.35 20.26 8.48
CA ARG A 205 -12.62 20.72 7.10
C ARG A 205 -12.24 19.70 6.04
N TRP A 206 -11.16 18.95 6.29
CA TRP A 206 -10.76 17.86 5.41
C TRP A 206 -11.76 16.69 5.48
N ILE A 207 -12.28 16.36 6.67
CA ILE A 207 -13.35 15.35 6.80
C ILE A 207 -14.63 15.80 6.10
N GLU A 208 -15.01 17.08 6.20
CA GLU A 208 -16.19 17.61 5.51
C GLU A 208 -16.12 17.48 3.99
N GLN A 209 -14.92 17.68 3.44
CA GLN A 209 -14.67 17.71 2.01
C GLN A 209 -13.30 17.11 1.70
N PRO A 210 -13.17 15.77 1.74
CA PRO A 210 -11.92 15.11 1.40
C PRO A 210 -11.60 15.36 -0.07
N GLU A 211 -10.33 15.59 -0.40
CA GLU A 211 -9.91 15.70 -1.79
C GLU A 211 -9.95 14.30 -2.43
N PRO A 212 -10.73 14.07 -3.51
CA PRO A 212 -10.87 12.75 -4.14
C PRO A 212 -9.66 12.46 -5.05
N VAL A 213 -8.46 12.71 -4.54
CA VAL A 213 -7.21 12.78 -5.30
C VAL A 213 -6.20 11.84 -4.67
N ALA A 214 -5.66 10.93 -5.46
CA ALA A 214 -4.48 10.16 -5.07
C ALA A 214 -3.23 11.02 -5.21
N HIS A 215 -2.29 10.86 -4.27
CA HIS A 215 -0.99 11.54 -4.28
C HIS A 215 0.08 10.59 -4.78
N PHE A 216 0.95 11.04 -5.69
CA PHE A 216 1.90 10.20 -6.41
C PHE A 216 3.33 10.60 -6.12
N ASN A 217 4.22 9.61 -6.06
CA ASN A 217 5.64 9.88 -6.07
C ASN A 217 6.11 10.25 -7.49
N ILE A 218 6.81 11.37 -7.63
CA ILE A 218 7.31 11.90 -8.91
C ILE A 218 8.17 10.90 -9.68
N ARG A 219 8.91 10.04 -8.97
CA ARG A 219 9.87 9.13 -9.57
C ARG A 219 9.20 7.84 -10.01
N SER A 220 8.49 7.16 -9.12
CA SER A 220 7.87 5.88 -9.41
C SER A 220 6.55 5.98 -10.14
N LYS A 221 5.87 7.14 -10.07
CA LYS A 221 4.51 7.33 -10.57
C LYS A 221 3.49 6.39 -9.91
N VAL A 222 3.84 5.90 -8.72
CA VAL A 222 2.98 5.05 -7.90
C VAL A 222 2.31 5.92 -6.84
N PRO A 223 1.01 5.72 -6.54
CA PRO A 223 0.33 6.45 -5.50
C PRO A 223 0.86 6.04 -4.12
N TYR A 224 0.92 6.99 -3.19
CA TYR A 224 1.17 6.69 -1.78
C TYR A 224 -0.05 5.96 -1.20
N THR A 225 0.16 4.72 -0.77
CA THR A 225 -0.94 3.83 -0.34
C THR A 225 -1.20 3.87 1.17
N SER A 226 -0.26 4.38 1.97
CA SER A 226 -0.47 4.58 3.40
C SER A 226 -1.58 5.59 3.64
N MET A 227 -2.66 5.18 4.32
CA MET A 227 -3.79 6.07 4.62
C MET A 227 -3.35 7.33 5.34
N LEU A 228 -2.47 7.22 6.34
CA LEU A 228 -1.99 8.38 7.08
C LEU A 228 -1.17 9.32 6.18
N THR A 229 -0.38 8.76 5.26
CA THR A 229 0.30 9.56 4.24
C THR A 229 -0.72 10.30 3.38
N TRP A 230 -1.72 9.60 2.88
CA TRP A 230 -2.76 10.19 2.03
C TRP A 230 -3.49 11.34 2.75
N VAL A 231 -3.85 11.16 4.04
CA VAL A 231 -4.43 12.23 4.86
C VAL A 231 -3.47 13.41 5.01
N MET A 232 -2.20 13.18 5.38
CA MET A 232 -1.24 14.27 5.59
C MET A 232 -0.92 15.05 4.32
N LEU A 233 -0.77 14.38 3.18
CA LEU A 233 -0.54 15.03 1.89
C LEU A 233 -1.78 15.84 1.45
N SER A 234 -2.99 15.34 1.72
CA SER A 234 -4.25 16.04 1.41
C SER A 234 -4.45 17.27 2.30
N LEU A 235 -4.24 17.13 3.61
CA LEU A 235 -4.28 18.26 4.56
C LEU A 235 -3.28 19.35 4.16
N THR A 236 -2.06 18.95 3.83
CA THR A 236 -1.01 19.88 3.39
C THR A 236 -1.40 20.56 2.08
N SER A 237 -1.90 19.81 1.09
CA SER A 237 -2.33 20.39 -0.19
C SER A 237 -3.41 21.44 -0.01
N ARG A 238 -4.44 21.13 0.79
CA ARG A 238 -5.53 22.04 1.09
C ARG A 238 -5.05 23.29 1.83
N THR A 239 -4.25 23.11 2.88
CA THR A 239 -3.77 24.20 3.74
C THR A 239 -2.92 25.21 2.97
N TYR A 240 -2.13 24.73 2.00
CA TYR A 240 -1.23 25.58 1.21
C TYR A 240 -1.73 25.89 -0.20
N GLY A 241 -2.92 25.39 -0.58
CA GLY A 241 -3.49 25.59 -1.91
C GLY A 241 -2.67 24.95 -3.03
N TYR A 242 -2.04 23.79 -2.79
CA TYR A 242 -1.30 23.07 -3.82
C TYR A 242 -2.25 22.49 -4.87
N THR A 243 -1.85 22.60 -6.13
CA THR A 243 -2.67 22.15 -7.28
C THR A 243 -2.13 20.87 -7.93
N SER A 244 -0.97 20.40 -7.49
CA SER A 244 -0.31 19.19 -8.00
C SER A 244 -0.46 18.06 -6.99
N ASN A 245 -0.68 16.84 -7.47
CA ASN A 245 -0.64 15.61 -6.67
C ASN A 245 0.72 14.90 -6.72
N LEU A 246 1.72 15.47 -7.40
CA LEU A 246 3.09 14.95 -7.46
C LEU A 246 3.91 15.45 -6.27
N TRP A 247 4.53 14.48 -5.59
CA TRP A 247 5.40 14.68 -4.45
C TRP A 247 6.73 13.97 -4.64
N GLY A 248 7.78 14.49 -4.03
CA GLY A 248 9.07 13.84 -4.02
C GLY A 248 9.96 14.36 -2.92
N THR A 249 10.94 13.55 -2.51
CA THR A 249 11.97 14.02 -1.59
C THR A 249 12.81 15.11 -2.26
N LYS A 250 13.56 15.88 -1.46
CA LYS A 250 14.53 16.86 -1.98
C LYS A 250 15.56 16.22 -2.92
N ILE A 251 15.94 14.97 -2.67
CA ILE A 251 16.88 14.21 -3.50
C ILE A 251 16.22 13.83 -4.83
N GLN A 252 14.98 13.35 -4.79
CA GLN A 252 14.22 12.97 -5.98
C GLN A 252 14.02 14.18 -6.92
N TRP A 253 13.60 15.33 -6.40
CA TRP A 253 13.45 16.54 -7.21
C TRP A 253 14.77 16.99 -7.83
N LYS A 254 15.87 16.94 -7.06
CA LYS A 254 17.20 17.28 -7.58
C LYS A 254 17.64 16.35 -8.70
N LYS A 255 17.39 15.04 -8.57
CA LYS A 255 17.70 14.05 -9.62
C LYS A 255 16.90 14.32 -10.91
N GLN A 256 15.68 14.83 -10.78
CA GLN A 256 14.83 15.24 -11.90
C GLN A 256 15.19 16.63 -12.47
N GLY A 257 16.24 17.27 -11.97
CA GLY A 257 16.70 18.59 -12.45
C GLY A 257 15.92 19.77 -11.88
N PHE A 258 15.00 19.55 -10.93
CA PHE A 258 14.21 20.61 -10.30
C PHE A 258 14.87 21.14 -9.03
N LYS A 259 14.51 22.38 -8.67
CA LYS A 259 14.94 23.05 -7.44
C LYS A 259 13.72 23.50 -6.64
N LEU A 260 13.72 23.15 -5.36
CA LEU A 260 12.75 23.65 -4.39
C LEU A 260 12.96 25.14 -4.14
N ARG A 261 11.86 25.85 -3.88
CA ARG A 261 11.89 27.20 -3.33
C ARG A 261 12.62 27.21 -1.98
N LYS A 262 13.15 28.37 -1.59
CA LYS A 262 13.90 28.51 -0.33
C LYS A 262 13.02 28.28 0.90
N ASP A 263 11.75 28.62 0.78
CA ASP A 263 10.68 28.51 1.78
C ASP A 263 9.78 27.29 1.56
N ALA A 264 10.25 26.31 0.75
CA ALA A 264 9.49 25.11 0.46
C ALA A 264 9.15 24.32 1.73
N ARG A 265 7.88 23.95 1.88
CA ARG A 265 7.37 23.25 3.06
C ARG A 265 7.31 21.73 2.84
N PRO A 266 7.87 20.92 3.75
CA PRO A 266 7.78 19.47 3.66
C PRO A 266 6.41 18.95 4.14
N SER A 267 6.10 17.72 3.75
CA SER A 267 5.01 16.91 4.30
C SER A 267 5.51 15.50 4.62
N PRO A 268 4.99 14.82 5.65
CA PRO A 268 5.41 13.47 6.02
C PRO A 268 4.77 12.40 5.13
N VAL A 269 5.58 11.39 4.79
CA VAL A 269 5.17 10.09 4.24
C VAL A 269 5.57 9.01 5.24
N PHE A 270 4.68 8.06 5.50
CA PHE A 270 4.86 7.03 6.52
C PHE A 270 5.10 5.66 5.89
N HIS A 271 6.16 5.00 6.34
CA HIS A 271 6.53 3.64 6.00
C HIS A 271 6.46 2.77 7.24
N TYR A 272 5.77 1.64 7.16
CA TYR A 272 5.59 0.75 8.30
C TYR A 272 6.45 -0.50 8.17
N TYR A 273 6.83 -1.08 9.30
CA TYR A 273 7.59 -2.31 9.37
C TYR A 273 7.37 -3.01 10.72
N SER A 274 7.73 -4.28 10.79
CA SER A 274 7.65 -5.13 11.98
C SER A 274 9.04 -5.24 12.62
N MET A 275 9.12 -4.98 13.92
CA MET A 275 10.31 -5.23 14.72
C MET A 275 10.27 -6.64 15.29
N PRO A 276 11.41 -7.38 15.31
CA PRO A 276 11.52 -8.62 16.04
C PRO A 276 11.22 -8.38 17.54
N SER A 277 10.34 -9.19 18.14
CA SER A 277 9.95 -9.10 19.55
C SER A 277 11.13 -9.23 20.55
N ALA A 278 12.29 -9.71 20.11
CA ALA A 278 13.40 -10.05 21.00
C ALA A 278 14.26 -8.86 21.46
N GLU A 279 14.13 -7.67 20.87
CA GLU A 279 14.99 -6.52 21.23
C GLU A 279 14.40 -5.59 22.32
N LEU A 280 13.21 -5.89 22.87
CA LEU A 280 12.56 -5.04 23.88
C LEU A 280 11.96 -5.82 25.07
N SER A 281 12.59 -6.90 25.54
CA SER A 281 12.23 -7.52 26.82
C SER A 281 13.11 -6.99 27.98
N TRP A 282 12.72 -5.85 28.56
CA TRP A 282 13.10 -5.48 29.94
C TRP A 282 11.87 -5.47 30.86
N GLY A 283 11.08 -6.54 30.80
CA GLY A 283 9.95 -6.76 31.69
C GLY A 283 9.26 -8.09 31.38
N GLU A 284 9.09 -8.93 32.39
CA GLU A 284 8.40 -10.21 32.27
C GLU A 284 6.93 -10.04 31.86
N GLY A 285 6.48 -10.90 30.95
CA GLY A 285 5.07 -11.26 30.83
C GLY A 285 4.28 -10.59 29.69
N ASP A 286 4.64 -10.87 28.44
CA ASP A 286 3.66 -11.26 27.42
C ASP A 286 4.45 -11.87 26.24
N GLU A 287 3.95 -12.95 25.62
CA GLU A 287 4.48 -13.42 24.33
C GLU A 287 4.09 -12.36 23.27
N GLY A 288 4.91 -11.31 23.20
CA GLY A 288 4.59 -10.06 22.52
C GLY A 288 4.37 -10.23 21.02
N ALA A 289 3.19 -9.81 20.56
CA ALA A 289 2.95 -9.54 19.15
C ALA A 289 4.08 -8.68 18.57
N ALA A 290 4.52 -8.96 17.34
CA ALA A 290 5.55 -8.17 16.66
C ALA A 290 5.25 -6.66 16.79
N GLN A 291 6.15 -5.93 17.45
CA GLN A 291 5.98 -4.49 17.64
C GLN A 291 6.15 -3.81 16.28
N LYS A 292 5.23 -2.93 15.90
CA LYS A 292 5.32 -2.24 14.61
C LYS A 292 6.17 -0.98 14.76
N GLY A 293 7.20 -0.86 13.92
CA GLY A 293 7.94 0.36 13.72
C GLY A 293 7.31 1.21 12.61
N ARG A 294 7.58 2.51 12.64
CA ARG A 294 7.18 3.47 11.62
C ARG A 294 8.34 4.39 11.30
N ARG A 295 8.60 4.61 10.02
CA ARG A 295 9.59 5.57 9.52
C ARG A 295 8.87 6.69 8.77
N ILE A 296 9.27 7.92 9.04
CA ILE A 296 8.82 9.10 8.30
C ILE A 296 9.85 9.45 7.23
N SER A 297 9.38 9.85 6.05
CA SER A 297 10.19 10.52 5.02
C SER A 297 9.54 11.84 4.66
N LEU A 298 10.35 12.89 4.47
CA LEU A 298 9.84 14.21 4.12
C LEU A 298 9.84 14.41 2.60
N VAL A 299 8.66 14.72 2.08
CA VAL A 299 8.44 15.01 0.65
C VAL A 299 7.94 16.43 0.46
N TYR A 300 8.11 16.94 -0.75
CA TYR A 300 7.73 18.28 -1.15
C TYR A 300 6.85 18.20 -2.39
N ASN A 301 5.81 19.02 -2.43
CA ASN A 301 4.90 19.08 -3.56
C ASN A 301 5.56 19.75 -4.76
N ALA A 302 5.18 19.38 -5.97
CA ALA A 302 5.69 20.03 -7.18
C ALA A 302 5.34 21.54 -7.25
N SER A 303 4.27 21.98 -6.56
CA SER A 303 3.90 23.40 -6.42
C SER A 303 4.96 24.23 -5.68
N GLU A 304 5.92 23.59 -5.00
CA GLU A 304 7.00 24.22 -4.24
C GLU A 304 8.32 24.36 -5.03
N LEU A 305 8.28 24.20 -6.35
CA LEU A 305 9.45 24.27 -7.22
C LEU A 305 9.55 25.65 -7.89
N VAL A 306 10.77 26.16 -8.08
CA VAL A 306 11.02 27.55 -8.55
C VAL A 306 10.50 27.81 -9.97
N ASP A 307 10.77 26.90 -10.91
CA ASP A 307 10.46 27.07 -12.34
C ASP A 307 9.49 25.99 -12.86
N TYR A 308 8.67 25.44 -11.98
CA TYR A 308 7.76 24.36 -12.34
C TYR A 308 6.52 24.90 -13.03
N LYS A 309 6.45 24.69 -14.34
CA LYS A 309 5.34 25.12 -15.20
C LYS A 309 4.08 24.24 -15.09
N GLY A 310 4.01 23.39 -14.07
CA GLY A 310 3.05 22.30 -13.98
C GLY A 310 3.46 21.13 -14.87
N MET A 311 3.49 19.92 -14.32
CA MET A 311 3.11 18.74 -15.11
C MET A 311 1.59 18.65 -15.05
N PRO A 312 0.93 18.08 -16.06
CA PRO A 312 -0.46 17.69 -15.93
C PRO A 312 -0.63 16.94 -14.61
N TYR A 313 -1.73 17.20 -13.92
CA TYR A 313 -2.18 16.31 -12.86
C TYR A 313 -2.09 14.89 -13.43
N GLU A 314 -1.33 14.01 -12.78
CA GLU A 314 -1.48 12.59 -13.11
C GLU A 314 -2.89 12.28 -12.62
N GLU A 315 -3.86 12.31 -13.53
CA GLU A 315 -5.18 11.78 -13.28
C GLU A 315 -4.94 10.43 -12.66
N GLY A 316 -5.27 10.34 -11.36
CA GLY A 316 -4.98 9.14 -10.63
C GLY A 316 -5.58 7.99 -11.41
N PHE A 317 -4.89 6.85 -11.48
CA PHE A 317 -5.49 5.66 -12.07
C PHE A 317 -6.78 5.36 -11.32
N VAL A 318 -7.91 5.80 -11.88
CA VAL A 318 -9.23 5.49 -11.37
C VAL A 318 -9.47 4.04 -11.75
N GLU A 319 -9.58 3.20 -10.74
CA GLU A 319 -9.92 1.82 -10.97
C GLU A 319 -11.36 1.74 -11.51
N PRO A 320 -11.61 0.90 -12.54
CA PRO A 320 -12.95 0.71 -13.05
C PRO A 320 -13.90 0.21 -11.95
N LEU A 321 -15.14 0.72 -11.92
CA LEU A 321 -16.16 0.27 -10.97
C LEU A 321 -16.47 -1.24 -11.07
N SER A 322 -16.17 -1.88 -12.22
CA SER A 322 -16.24 -3.34 -12.36
C SER A 322 -15.29 -4.06 -11.40
N THR A 323 -14.14 -3.48 -11.07
CA THR A 323 -13.20 -4.02 -10.07
C THR A 323 -13.84 -4.00 -8.68
N LEU A 324 -14.50 -2.88 -8.33
CA LEU A 324 -15.25 -2.76 -7.09
C LEU A 324 -16.40 -3.78 -7.02
N LYS A 325 -17.20 -3.91 -8.09
CA LYS A 325 -18.28 -4.91 -8.20
C LYS A 325 -17.78 -6.33 -7.96
N ASN A 326 -16.79 -6.76 -8.76
CA ASN A 326 -16.20 -8.08 -8.64
C ASN A 326 -15.64 -8.34 -7.24
N ARG A 327 -15.13 -7.28 -6.57
CA ARG A 327 -14.62 -7.42 -5.22
C ARG A 327 -15.75 -7.62 -4.21
N ILE A 328 -16.83 -6.85 -4.29
CA ILE A 328 -18.02 -7.01 -3.44
C ILE A 328 -18.57 -8.44 -3.55
N ASP A 329 -18.69 -8.96 -4.77
CA ASP A 329 -19.16 -10.34 -5.01
C ASP A 329 -18.25 -11.38 -4.33
N ARG A 330 -16.93 -11.17 -4.37
CA ARG A 330 -15.95 -12.08 -3.74
C ARG A 330 -15.92 -12.00 -2.21
N LEU A 331 -16.33 -10.88 -1.62
CA LEU A 331 -16.40 -10.74 -0.16
C LEU A 331 -17.50 -11.62 0.44
N ASN A 332 -18.48 -12.07 -0.36
CA ASN A 332 -19.64 -12.84 0.10
C ASN A 332 -20.37 -12.16 1.26
N VAL A 333 -20.51 -10.82 1.21
CA VAL A 333 -21.30 -10.07 2.19
C VAL A 333 -22.78 -10.34 1.90
N ASP A 334 -23.58 -10.58 2.94
CA ASP A 334 -25.04 -10.65 2.83
C ASP A 334 -25.60 -9.25 2.55
N VAL A 335 -25.91 -8.96 1.29
CA VAL A 335 -26.51 -7.70 0.85
C VAL A 335 -27.97 -7.98 0.47
N ARG A 336 -28.90 -7.37 1.21
CA ARG A 336 -30.35 -7.54 1.03
C ARG A 336 -30.97 -6.29 0.46
N GLU A 337 -32.00 -6.46 -0.35
CA GLU A 337 -32.81 -5.35 -0.84
C GLU A 337 -33.64 -4.75 0.31
N GLY A 338 -33.69 -3.43 0.35
CA GLY A 338 -34.49 -2.66 1.29
C GLY A 338 -34.64 -1.20 0.87
N ASP A 339 -35.14 -0.36 1.77
CA ASP A 339 -35.53 1.02 1.41
C ASP A 339 -34.37 2.02 1.56
N GLU A 340 -33.50 1.81 2.56
CA GLU A 340 -32.39 2.71 2.89
C GLU A 340 -31.06 1.97 3.06
N PRO A 341 -29.92 2.55 2.61
CA PRO A 341 -28.59 2.01 2.88
C PRO A 341 -28.31 1.91 4.40
N ARG A 342 -28.18 0.69 4.92
CA ARG A 342 -27.93 0.46 6.35
C ARG A 342 -27.13 -0.81 6.60
N PHE A 343 -26.24 -0.78 7.59
CA PHE A 343 -25.60 -1.99 8.10
C PHE A 343 -26.31 -2.42 9.39
N HIS A 344 -26.73 -3.68 9.46
CA HIS A 344 -27.40 -4.29 10.61
C HIS A 344 -26.39 -5.16 11.39
N PRO A 345 -25.74 -4.63 12.44
CA PRO A 345 -24.59 -5.30 13.07
C PRO A 345 -24.96 -6.56 13.86
N GLN A 346 -26.17 -6.66 14.41
CA GLN A 346 -26.60 -7.83 15.18
C GLN A 346 -26.79 -9.05 14.27
N GLU A 347 -27.50 -8.85 13.16
CA GLU A 347 -27.79 -9.85 12.14
C GLU A 347 -26.66 -10.02 11.11
N ASP A 348 -25.73 -9.06 11.05
CA ASP A 348 -24.53 -9.06 10.23
C ASP A 348 -24.80 -9.05 8.70
N TYR A 349 -25.75 -8.22 8.26
CA TYR A 349 -26.05 -7.99 6.84
C TYR A 349 -26.11 -6.50 6.49
N ILE A 350 -25.93 -6.19 5.21
CA ILE A 350 -26.09 -4.85 4.64
C ILE A 350 -27.43 -4.79 3.91
N GLU A 351 -28.21 -3.76 4.19
CA GLU A 351 -29.41 -3.39 3.45
C GLU A 351 -29.04 -2.32 2.42
N MET A 352 -29.46 -2.49 1.18
CA MET A 352 -29.27 -1.55 0.08
C MET A 352 -30.55 -1.44 -0.76
N PRO A 353 -30.90 -0.25 -1.28
CA PRO A 353 -31.89 -0.16 -2.34
C PRO A 353 -31.41 -0.93 -3.58
N PRO A 354 -32.36 -1.38 -4.44
CA PRO A 354 -32.00 -1.98 -5.71
C PRO A 354 -31.10 -1.02 -6.50
N GLU A 355 -30.17 -1.54 -7.30
CA GLU A 355 -29.25 -0.70 -8.09
C GLU A 355 -30.02 0.32 -8.95
N THR A 356 -31.26 0.06 -9.35
CA THR A 356 -32.13 0.96 -10.12
C THR A 356 -32.94 1.96 -9.28
N GLY A 357 -32.96 1.83 -7.95
CA GLY A 357 -33.83 2.57 -7.03
C GLY A 357 -33.26 3.87 -6.47
N LEU A 358 -31.98 4.17 -6.72
CA LEU A 358 -31.38 5.44 -6.31
C LEU A 358 -31.67 6.53 -7.35
N TYR A 359 -32.53 7.49 -6.99
CA TYR A 359 -32.88 8.64 -7.83
C TYR A 359 -31.69 9.61 -7.99
N ALA A 360 -30.72 9.25 -8.82
CA ALA A 360 -29.57 10.09 -9.16
C ALA A 360 -29.31 10.12 -10.67
N LYS A 361 -28.72 11.20 -11.19
CA LYS A 361 -28.27 11.27 -12.61
C LYS A 361 -27.20 10.21 -12.95
N HIS A 362 -26.52 9.68 -11.93
CA HIS A 362 -25.51 8.61 -12.01
C HIS A 362 -25.87 7.49 -11.03
N VAL A 363 -26.97 6.78 -11.31
CA VAL A 363 -27.57 5.76 -10.44
C VAL A 363 -26.53 4.73 -9.91
N THR A 364 -25.63 4.27 -10.79
CA THR A 364 -24.59 3.28 -10.44
C THR A 364 -23.53 3.82 -9.47
N GLU A 365 -23.07 5.06 -9.65
CA GLU A 365 -22.09 5.69 -8.76
C GLU A 365 -22.68 5.95 -7.38
N ALA A 366 -23.93 6.44 -7.33
CA ALA A 366 -24.64 6.69 -6.08
C ALA A 366 -24.76 5.41 -5.22
N TRP A 367 -24.98 4.27 -5.87
CA TRP A 367 -25.04 2.97 -5.19
C TRP A 367 -23.70 2.61 -4.54
N TYR A 368 -22.58 2.77 -5.26
CA TYR A 368 -21.25 2.53 -4.72
C TYR A 368 -20.85 3.53 -3.63
N GLN A 369 -21.19 4.80 -3.78
CA GLN A 369 -20.98 5.82 -2.75
C GLN A 369 -21.69 5.47 -1.43
N ALA A 370 -22.88 4.86 -1.52
CA ALA A 370 -23.66 4.44 -0.35
C ALA A 370 -23.16 3.14 0.29
N ILE A 371 -22.79 2.12 -0.50
CA ILE A 371 -22.37 0.83 0.06
C ILE A 371 -20.95 0.84 0.66
N LEU A 372 -20.02 1.63 0.12
CA LEU A 372 -18.63 1.66 0.59
C LEU A 372 -18.48 1.88 2.10
N PRO A 373 -19.09 2.91 2.73
CA PRO A 373 -18.99 3.09 4.18
C PRO A 373 -19.65 1.94 4.95
N LEU A 374 -20.69 1.30 4.40
CA LEU A 374 -21.33 0.13 5.01
C LEU A 374 -20.41 -1.09 4.99
N LEU A 375 -19.68 -1.32 3.89
CA LEU A 375 -18.67 -2.38 3.79
C LEU A 375 -17.52 -2.16 4.77
N ILE A 376 -17.11 -0.90 4.98
CA ILE A 376 -16.09 -0.56 5.97
C ILE A 376 -16.59 -0.87 7.38
N ARG A 377 -17.81 -0.46 7.73
CA ARG A 377 -18.42 -0.77 9.04
C ARG A 377 -18.63 -2.27 9.23
N TRP A 378 -19.04 -2.97 8.18
CA TRP A 378 -19.10 -4.43 8.15
C TRP A 378 -17.72 -4.97 8.47
N ALA A 379 -16.67 -4.69 7.70
CA ALA A 379 -15.31 -5.19 7.95
C ALA A 379 -14.78 -4.85 9.36
N GLY A 380 -15.17 -3.71 9.91
CA GLY A 380 -14.79 -3.25 11.25
C GLY A 380 -15.52 -3.92 12.42
N HIS A 381 -16.57 -4.70 12.16
CA HIS A 381 -17.35 -5.38 13.20
C HIS A 381 -16.51 -6.36 14.04
N GLN A 382 -16.94 -6.64 15.27
CA GLN A 382 -16.30 -7.55 16.24
C GLN A 382 -16.07 -8.98 15.71
N LYS A 383 -16.89 -9.44 14.75
CA LYS A 383 -16.71 -10.76 14.10
C LYS A 383 -15.51 -10.80 13.13
N ARG A 384 -14.92 -9.65 12.80
CA ARG A 384 -13.87 -9.48 11.79
C ARG A 384 -12.67 -8.72 12.38
N LEU A 385 -12.54 -7.42 12.12
CA LEU A 385 -11.36 -6.65 12.56
C LEU A 385 -11.50 -5.99 13.92
N ASP A 386 -12.70 -5.98 14.52
CA ASP A 386 -12.96 -5.49 15.88
C ASP A 386 -12.42 -4.07 16.12
N VAL A 387 -12.84 -3.14 15.26
CA VAL A 387 -12.41 -1.74 15.26
C VAL A 387 -12.91 -1.06 16.53
N GLY A 388 -12.02 -0.28 17.17
CA GLY A 388 -12.36 0.50 18.35
C GLY A 388 -12.47 -0.30 19.65
N ARG A 389 -12.19 -1.61 19.67
CA ARG A 389 -12.27 -2.47 20.88
C ARG A 389 -11.59 -1.89 22.13
N HIS A 390 -10.53 -1.11 21.95
CA HIS A 390 -9.78 -0.48 23.04
C HIS A 390 -10.50 0.74 23.67
N LEU A 391 -11.53 1.28 23.03
CA LEU A 391 -12.30 2.43 23.50
C LEU A 391 -13.49 1.96 24.33
N LEU A 392 -13.43 2.18 25.64
CA LEU A 392 -14.49 1.80 26.58
C LEU A 392 -15.65 2.80 26.62
N ASN A 393 -15.39 4.07 26.30
CA ASN A 393 -16.42 5.10 26.27
C ASN A 393 -17.26 4.95 24.98
N PRO A 394 -18.59 4.75 25.07
CA PRO A 394 -19.44 4.53 23.89
C PRO A 394 -19.46 5.69 22.89
N VAL A 395 -19.39 6.93 23.38
CA VAL A 395 -19.39 8.13 22.52
C VAL A 395 -18.08 8.23 21.74
N GLN A 396 -16.95 8.01 22.42
CA GLN A 396 -15.63 7.99 21.78
C GLN A 396 -15.50 6.81 20.81
N TYR A 397 -16.03 5.63 21.18
CA TYR A 397 -16.06 4.46 20.32
C TYR A 397 -16.82 4.75 19.01
N ASP A 398 -18.01 5.34 19.10
CA ASP A 398 -18.85 5.66 17.93
C ASP A 398 -18.20 6.74 17.06
N ALA A 399 -17.63 7.80 17.66
CA ALA A 399 -16.91 8.85 16.95
C ALA A 399 -15.64 8.33 16.26
N TYR A 400 -14.82 7.53 16.94
CA TYR A 400 -13.62 6.91 16.36
C TYR A 400 -13.97 5.95 15.23
N SER A 401 -14.96 5.08 15.42
CA SER A 401 -15.41 4.16 14.38
C SER A 401 -15.96 4.89 13.14
N THR A 402 -16.63 6.02 13.35
CA THR A 402 -17.09 6.91 12.28
C THR A 402 -15.89 7.55 11.57
N LEU A 403 -14.92 8.10 12.30
CA LEU A 403 -13.69 8.66 11.72
C LEU A 403 -12.93 7.63 10.87
N VAL A 404 -12.69 6.44 11.40
CA VAL A 404 -12.07 5.33 10.66
C VAL A 404 -12.84 5.03 9.37
N THR A 405 -14.17 5.00 9.45
CA THR A 405 -15.04 4.75 8.30
C THR A 405 -14.90 5.84 7.24
N GLU A 406 -14.93 7.11 7.64
CA GLU A 406 -14.84 8.24 6.72
C GLU A 406 -13.46 8.35 6.08
N VAL A 407 -12.38 8.12 6.82
CA VAL A 407 -11.00 8.10 6.26
C VAL A 407 -10.87 7.02 5.20
N ALA A 408 -11.27 5.77 5.52
CA ALA A 408 -11.18 4.65 4.59
C ALA A 408 -12.06 4.85 3.34
N THR A 409 -13.30 5.30 3.55
CA THR A 409 -14.24 5.52 2.46
C THR A 409 -13.78 6.63 1.53
N SER A 410 -13.20 7.71 2.07
CA SER A 410 -12.68 8.82 1.27
C SER A 410 -11.52 8.38 0.38
N ASN A 411 -10.59 7.58 0.91
CA ASN A 411 -9.51 7.02 0.11
C ASN A 411 -10.02 6.07 -1.00
N LEU A 412 -10.96 5.17 -0.67
CA LEU A 412 -11.56 4.28 -1.67
C LEU A 412 -12.37 5.05 -2.72
N SER A 413 -13.02 6.14 -2.32
CA SER A 413 -13.73 7.02 -3.24
C SER A 413 -12.76 7.66 -4.24
N ALA A 414 -11.59 8.14 -3.78
CA ALA A 414 -10.52 8.62 -4.66
C ALA A 414 -10.00 7.50 -5.60
N ARG A 415 -9.83 6.28 -5.09
CA ARG A 415 -9.36 5.11 -5.88
C ARG A 415 -10.32 4.74 -7.02
N PHE A 416 -11.63 4.83 -6.79
CA PHE A 416 -12.68 4.45 -7.74
C PHE A 416 -13.33 5.64 -8.44
N GLY A 417 -12.81 6.86 -8.27
CA GLY A 417 -13.32 8.07 -8.94
C GLY A 417 -14.72 8.46 -8.50
N LEU A 418 -15.10 8.16 -7.25
CA LEU A 418 -16.40 8.49 -6.69
C LEU A 418 -16.35 9.84 -5.98
N ASP A 419 -17.24 10.76 -6.35
CA ASP A 419 -17.43 12.02 -5.63
C ASP A 419 -18.38 11.82 -4.43
N ARG A 420 -17.82 11.33 -3.32
CA ARG A 420 -18.57 11.12 -2.08
C ARG A 420 -18.22 12.19 -1.05
N LYS A 421 -19.25 12.82 -0.48
CA LYS A 421 -19.14 13.66 0.71
C LYS A 421 -19.71 12.94 1.92
N PRO A 422 -19.03 12.97 3.09
CA PRO A 422 -19.59 12.44 4.33
C PRO A 422 -20.92 13.10 4.67
N CYS A 423 -21.83 12.35 5.29
CA CYS A 423 -23.10 12.94 5.73
C CYS A 423 -22.87 13.89 6.91
N GLN A 424 -23.75 14.89 7.06
CA GLN A 424 -23.63 15.90 8.11
C GLN A 424 -23.56 15.29 9.52
N THR A 425 -24.29 14.21 9.76
CA THR A 425 -24.27 13.49 11.05
C THR A 425 -22.91 12.84 11.34
N SER A 426 -22.23 12.28 10.32
CA SER A 426 -20.86 11.76 10.48
C SER A 426 -19.90 12.88 10.85
N VAL A 427 -19.95 14.00 10.12
CA VAL A 427 -19.10 15.18 10.38
C VAL A 427 -19.31 15.71 11.80
N GLN A 428 -20.57 15.94 12.21
CA GLN A 428 -20.90 16.44 13.55
C GLN A 428 -20.42 15.51 14.66
N ARG A 429 -20.59 14.19 14.48
CA ARG A 429 -20.14 13.21 15.46
C ARG A 429 -18.62 13.25 15.66
N ILE A 430 -17.87 13.35 14.56
CA ILE A 430 -16.42 13.44 14.63
C ILE A 430 -15.99 14.79 15.21
N GLY A 431 -16.59 15.90 14.75
CA GLY A 431 -16.29 17.26 15.20
C GLY A 431 -16.49 17.41 16.71
N ASN A 432 -17.66 17.02 17.23
CA ASN A 432 -17.95 17.10 18.66
C ASN A 432 -16.91 16.37 19.52
N TRP A 433 -16.38 15.25 19.05
CA TRP A 433 -15.34 14.52 19.78
C TRP A 433 -13.95 15.17 19.64
N LEU A 434 -13.59 15.64 18.44
CA LEU A 434 -12.30 16.30 18.21
C LEU A 434 -12.19 17.66 18.95
N ASP A 435 -13.31 18.35 19.16
CA ASP A 435 -13.38 19.62 19.90
C ASP A 435 -13.04 19.45 21.39
N GLU A 436 -13.27 18.26 21.95
CA GLU A 436 -12.90 17.92 23.33
C GLU A 436 -11.39 17.65 23.49
N LEU A 437 -10.66 17.48 22.39
CA LEU A 437 -9.25 17.13 22.39
C LEU A 437 -8.35 18.35 22.17
N PRO A 438 -7.20 18.43 22.87
CA PRO A 438 -6.14 19.37 22.51
C PRO A 438 -5.71 19.20 21.05
N SER A 439 -5.34 20.28 20.35
CA SER A 439 -5.01 20.24 18.91
C SER A 439 -3.94 19.19 18.54
N LYS A 440 -2.96 18.95 19.42
CA LYS A 440 -1.94 17.90 19.22
C LYS A 440 -2.51 16.47 19.30
N GLU A 441 -3.49 16.25 20.17
CA GLU A 441 -4.13 14.93 20.34
C GLU A 441 -5.07 14.60 19.17
N ARG A 442 -5.66 15.62 18.52
CA ARG A 442 -6.47 15.44 17.30
C ARG A 442 -5.69 14.68 16.21
N PHE A 443 -4.42 15.03 15.99
CA PHE A 443 -3.57 14.33 15.02
C PHE A 443 -3.21 12.90 15.44
N ALA A 444 -3.01 12.65 16.73
CA ALA A 444 -2.77 11.30 17.23
C ALA A 444 -3.98 10.37 16.98
N VAL A 445 -5.19 10.90 17.19
CA VAL A 445 -6.44 10.22 16.88
C VAL A 445 -6.58 9.95 15.38
N VAL A 446 -6.31 10.95 14.53
CA VAL A 446 -6.34 10.78 13.06
C VAL A 446 -5.30 9.77 12.59
N ALA A 447 -4.09 9.77 13.17
CA ALA A 447 -3.05 8.78 12.88
C ALA A 447 -3.51 7.36 13.21
N SER A 448 -4.02 7.15 14.43
CA SER A 448 -4.59 5.86 14.85
C SER A 448 -5.74 5.42 13.95
N ALA A 449 -6.68 6.32 13.64
CA ALA A 449 -7.81 6.01 12.79
C ALA A 449 -7.38 5.67 11.35
N SER A 450 -6.37 6.37 10.82
CA SER A 450 -5.80 6.10 9.50
C SER A 450 -5.13 4.73 9.43
N GLU A 451 -4.43 4.30 10.48
CA GLU A 451 -3.84 2.96 10.55
C GLU A 451 -4.90 1.85 10.57
N CYS A 452 -5.98 2.07 11.33
CA CYS A 452 -7.15 1.18 11.31
C CYS A 452 -7.84 1.17 9.94
N ALA A 453 -8.02 2.34 9.32
CA ALA A 453 -8.55 2.47 7.96
C ALA A 453 -7.70 1.72 6.94
N ASN A 454 -6.37 1.77 7.08
CA ASN A 454 -5.44 1.05 6.21
C ASN A 454 -5.66 -0.47 6.32
N ARG A 455 -5.81 -1.00 7.55
CA ARG A 455 -6.11 -2.42 7.79
C ARG A 455 -7.46 -2.83 7.18
N LEU A 456 -8.49 -2.00 7.32
CA LEU A 456 -9.81 -2.25 6.75
C LEU A 456 -9.75 -2.26 5.22
N CYS A 457 -9.07 -1.28 4.62
CA CYS A 457 -8.89 -1.22 3.18
C CYS A 457 -8.09 -2.41 2.66
N HIS A 458 -7.02 -2.86 3.34
CA HIS A 458 -6.32 -4.09 2.94
C HIS A 458 -7.15 -5.36 3.16
N TYR A 459 -8.03 -5.40 4.15
CA TYR A 459 -8.95 -6.53 4.32
C TYR A 459 -9.98 -6.59 3.18
N LEU A 460 -10.57 -5.44 2.85
CA LEU A 460 -11.56 -5.32 1.77
C LEU A 460 -10.93 -5.34 0.39
N PHE A 461 -9.73 -4.82 0.19
CA PHE A 461 -9.00 -4.69 -1.06
C PHE A 461 -7.52 -5.02 -0.83
N PRO A 462 -7.21 -6.30 -0.57
CA PRO A 462 -5.86 -6.76 -0.38
C PRO A 462 -5.00 -6.45 -1.60
N ASP A 463 -3.73 -6.10 -1.36
CA ASP A 463 -2.75 -5.80 -2.40
C ASP A 463 -2.49 -7.07 -3.21
N ASN A 464 -3.24 -7.24 -4.29
CA ASN A 464 -3.19 -8.45 -5.10
C ASN A 464 -2.13 -8.33 -6.16
N ARG A 465 -0.87 -8.53 -5.77
CA ARG A 465 0.24 -8.66 -6.74
C ARG A 465 0.15 -9.90 -7.64
N GLN A 466 -0.91 -10.72 -7.52
CA GLN A 466 -1.14 -11.95 -8.30
C GLN A 466 -2.51 -12.01 -9.01
N GLU A 467 -3.30 -10.92 -9.03
CA GLU A 467 -4.59 -10.90 -9.76
C GLU A 467 -4.54 -10.22 -11.14
N ASP A 468 -3.42 -9.58 -11.51
CA ASP A 468 -3.21 -8.99 -12.84
C ASP A 468 -2.71 -9.98 -13.89
#